data_AF-A0A0N5AQX8-F1
#
_entry.id   AF-A0A0N5AQX8-F1
#
_cell.length_a   1.000
_cell.length_b   1.000
_cell.length_c   1.000
_cell.angle_alpha   90.00
_cell.angle_beta   90.00
_cell.angle_gamma   90.00
#
_symmetry.space_group_name_H-M   'P 1'
#
loop_
_entity.id
_entity.type
_entity.pdbx_description
1 polymer ?
#
loop_
_entity_poly.entity_id
_entity_poly.type
_entity_poly.pdbx_seq_one_letter_code
_entity_poly.pdbx_strand_id
1 'polypeptide(L)'
;MTSAKVVFLRVRQLHETLLADTDFNFTKAAFTIWQHSLLLDGEIVSHFWEWTDLSSYLMALTVFTVISSILTAIFIKSAIYIEVLGIAALLTEAVLGLPQLIRNCSRHSTKGMSVSMVLMWTIGDIGKLAYFLILEQPPQFWMCAILQVI
;
A
#
# COMPACT_ATOMS: atom_id res chain seq x y z
N MET A 1 11.04 -6.12 16.53
CA MET A 1 11.74 -6.75 15.38
C MET A 1 10.81 -6.61 14.19
N THR A 2 11.23 -5.88 13.15
CA THR A 2 10.43 -5.58 11.95
C THR A 2 9.98 -6.86 11.24
N SER A 3 8.71 -6.96 10.83
CA SER A 3 8.06 -8.16 10.26
C SER A 3 8.86 -8.82 9.13
N ALA A 4 9.55 -8.03 8.29
CA ALA A 4 10.41 -8.54 7.22
C ALA A 4 11.65 -9.30 7.73
N LYS A 5 12.25 -8.87 8.84
CA LYS A 5 13.40 -9.56 9.45
C LYS A 5 12.98 -10.86 10.12
N VAL A 6 11.77 -10.92 10.68
CA VAL A 6 11.21 -12.15 11.29
C VAL A 6 11.00 -13.24 10.24
N VAL A 7 10.43 -12.88 9.09
CA VAL A 7 10.24 -13.81 7.96
C VAL A 7 11.60 -14.32 7.47
N PHE A 8 12.56 -13.44 7.21
CA PHE A 8 13.86 -13.85 6.69
C PHE A 8 14.67 -14.69 7.68
N LEU A 9 14.64 -14.35 8.98
CA LEU A 9 15.32 -15.11 10.03
C LEU A 9 14.66 -16.48 10.25
N ARG A 10 13.32 -16.57 10.22
CA ARG A 10 12.63 -17.87 10.37
C ARG A 10 12.73 -18.75 9.14
N VAL A 11 12.75 -18.19 7.93
CA VAL A 11 13.03 -18.96 6.69
C VAL A 11 14.45 -19.54 6.74
N ARG A 12 15.44 -18.75 7.20
CA ARG A 12 16.80 -19.25 7.45
C ARG A 12 16.82 -20.35 8.52
N GLN A 13 16.05 -20.19 9.60
CA GLN A 13 15.99 -21.17 10.69
C GLN A 13 15.25 -22.46 10.30
N LEU A 14 14.21 -22.37 9.45
CA LEU A 14 13.51 -23.52 8.88
C LEU A 14 14.42 -24.34 7.96
N HIS A 15 15.24 -23.64 7.15
CA HIS A 15 16.24 -24.25 6.30
C HIS A 15 17.29 -25.04 7.11
N GLU A 16 17.72 -24.54 8.27
CA GLU A 16 18.64 -25.28 9.15
C GLU A 16 17.97 -26.48 9.83
N THR A 17 16.70 -26.37 10.24
CA THR A 17 15.97 -27.52 10.82
C THR A 17 15.65 -28.61 9.80
N LEU A 18 15.49 -28.27 8.52
CA LEU A 18 15.29 -29.23 7.42
C LEU A 18 16.57 -30.00 7.07
N LEU A 19 17.75 -29.43 7.32
CA LEU A 19 19.04 -30.09 7.10
C LEU A 19 19.44 -31.02 8.25
N ALA A 20 18.83 -30.89 9.42
CA ALA A 20 19.15 -31.66 10.62
C ALA A 20 18.35 -32.97 10.77
N ASP A 21 17.36 -33.23 9.90
CA ASP A 21 16.46 -34.39 10.00
C ASP A 21 16.87 -35.51 9.04
N THR A 22 17.47 -36.59 9.57
CA THR A 22 17.97 -37.74 8.81
C THR A 22 16.91 -38.79 8.45
N ASP A 23 15.70 -38.71 9.01
CA ASP A 23 14.55 -39.58 8.67
C ASP A 23 13.43 -38.75 8.03
N PHE A 24 13.62 -38.41 6.75
CA PHE A 24 12.70 -37.54 6.02
C PHE A 24 11.33 -38.19 5.80
N ASN A 25 10.39 -37.91 6.71
CA ASN A 25 9.01 -38.32 6.58
C ASN A 25 8.16 -37.18 5.99
N PHE A 26 7.87 -37.28 4.69
CA PHE A 26 7.25 -36.23 3.88
C PHE A 26 5.95 -35.66 4.47
N THR A 27 5.12 -36.49 5.10
CA THR A 27 3.87 -36.03 5.74
C THR A 27 4.11 -35.19 6.99
N LYS A 28 5.15 -35.48 7.79
CA LYS A 28 5.53 -34.65 8.94
C LYS A 28 6.16 -33.33 8.49
N ALA A 29 7.00 -33.37 7.46
CA ALA A 29 7.61 -32.18 6.88
C ALA A 29 6.52 -31.26 6.29
N ALA A 30 5.61 -31.81 5.48
CA ALA A 30 4.50 -31.06 4.90
C ALA A 30 3.59 -30.44 5.96
N PHE A 31 3.22 -31.19 7.01
CA PHE A 31 2.39 -30.69 8.10
C PHE A 31 3.09 -29.58 8.91
N THR A 32 4.39 -29.71 9.17
CA THR A 32 5.17 -28.70 9.90
C THR A 32 5.36 -27.42 9.09
N ILE A 33 5.60 -27.55 7.78
CA ILE A 33 5.68 -26.40 6.86
C ILE A 33 4.31 -25.71 6.78
N TRP A 34 3.22 -26.46 6.65
CA TRP A 34 1.87 -25.89 6.61
C TRP A 34 1.51 -25.15 7.90
N GLN A 35 1.81 -25.75 9.05
CA GLN A 35 1.56 -25.15 10.37
C GLN A 35 2.35 -23.85 10.56
N HIS A 36 3.62 -23.82 10.13
CA HIS A 36 4.43 -22.61 10.20
C HIS A 36 3.97 -21.53 9.22
N SER A 37 3.58 -21.89 7.99
CA SER A 37 3.01 -20.95 7.01
C SER A 37 1.71 -20.32 7.51
N LEU A 38 0.80 -21.12 8.08
CA LEU A 38 -0.47 -20.63 8.62
C LEU A 38 -0.29 -19.70 9.83
N LEU A 39 0.69 -19.98 10.70
CA LEU A 39 1.05 -19.11 11.82
C LEU A 39 1.74 -17.82 11.37
N LEU A 40 2.55 -17.90 10.31
CA LEU A 40 3.16 -16.72 9.69
C LEU A 40 2.09 -15.81 9.10
N ASP A 41 1.07 -16.35 8.42
CA ASP A 41 0.00 -15.53 7.83
C ASP A 41 -0.76 -14.70 8.89
N GLY A 42 -1.05 -15.28 10.06
CA GLY A 42 -1.73 -14.58 11.15
C GLY A 42 -0.90 -13.47 11.81
N GLU A 43 0.37 -13.73 12.11
CA GLU A 43 1.26 -12.76 12.77
C GLU A 43 1.73 -11.67 11.81
N ILE A 44 1.98 -12.00 10.54
CA ILE A 44 2.37 -11.05 9.51
C ILE A 44 1.23 -10.05 9.30
N VAL A 45 -0.02 -10.49 9.10
CA VAL A 45 -1.14 -9.57 8.83
C VAL A 45 -1.34 -8.59 9.99
N SER A 46 -1.21 -9.04 11.24
CA SER A 46 -1.37 -8.18 12.43
C SER A 46 -0.25 -7.13 12.55
N HIS A 47 1.01 -7.49 12.25
CA HIS A 47 2.16 -6.60 12.43
C HIS A 47 2.69 -6.03 11.11
N PHE A 48 1.97 -6.22 10.00
CA PHE A 48 2.43 -5.79 8.68
C PHE A 48 2.54 -4.27 8.65
N TRP A 49 1.59 -3.56 9.24
CA TRP A 49 1.51 -2.10 9.17
C TRP A 49 2.24 -1.36 10.31
N GLU A 50 2.89 -2.09 11.23
CA GLU A 50 3.63 -1.54 12.38
C GLU A 50 5.14 -1.40 12.07
N TRP A 51 5.46 -0.56 11.08
CA TRP A 51 6.84 -0.38 10.64
C TRP A 51 7.67 0.44 11.65
N THR A 52 8.66 -0.18 12.30
CA THR A 52 9.58 0.52 13.23
C THR A 52 10.82 1.10 12.55
N ASP A 53 11.20 0.57 11.38
CA ASP A 53 12.40 0.96 10.63
C ASP A 53 12.06 1.50 9.24
N LEU A 54 12.56 2.69 8.89
CA LEU A 54 12.37 3.29 7.55
C LEU A 54 12.89 2.37 6.42
N SER A 55 14.02 1.70 6.63
CA SER A 55 14.60 0.80 5.63
C SER A 55 13.69 -0.38 5.27
N SER A 56 12.99 -0.96 6.25
CA SER A 56 12.08 -2.08 5.99
C SER A 56 10.83 -1.62 5.22
N TYR A 57 10.33 -0.42 5.56
CA TYR A 57 9.24 0.22 4.83
C TYR A 57 9.62 0.50 3.36
N LEU A 58 10.80 1.07 3.12
CA LEU A 58 11.27 1.38 1.75
C LEU A 58 11.47 0.12 0.90
N MET A 59 11.98 -0.97 1.49
CA MET A 59 12.09 -2.24 0.78
C MET A 59 10.71 -2.78 0.37
N ALA A 60 9.74 -2.78 1.28
CA ALA A 60 8.38 -3.21 0.98
C ALA A 60 7.73 -2.36 -0.14
N LEU A 61 7.91 -1.03 -0.06
CA LEU A 61 7.41 -0.11 -1.07
C LEU A 61 8.06 -0.35 -2.44
N THR A 62 9.37 -0.63 -2.47
CA THR A 62 10.10 -0.91 -3.71
C THR A 62 9.62 -2.21 -4.34
N VAL A 63 9.46 -3.28 -3.55
CA VAL A 63 8.91 -4.55 -4.03
C VAL A 63 7.50 -4.37 -4.59
N PHE A 64 6.62 -3.66 -3.87
CA PHE A 64 5.27 -3.33 -4.33
C PHE A 64 5.29 -2.55 -5.65
N THR A 65 6.18 -1.56 -5.77
CA THR A 65 6.32 -0.74 -6.98
C THR A 65 6.80 -1.56 -8.18
N VAL A 66 7.79 -2.43 -7.98
CA VAL A 66 8.32 -3.30 -9.05
C VAL A 66 7.24 -4.25 -9.55
N ILE A 67 6.51 -4.90 -8.65
CA ILE A 67 5.41 -5.80 -9.01
C ILE A 67 4.32 -5.05 -9.78
N SER A 68 3.89 -3.89 -9.27
CA SER A 68 2.87 -3.05 -9.91
C SER A 68 3.30 -2.55 -11.28
N SER A 69 4.59 -2.26 -11.45
CA SER A 69 5.18 -1.83 -12.72
C SER A 69 5.21 -2.96 -13.74
N ILE A 70 5.61 -4.18 -13.33
CA ILE A 70 5.58 -5.38 -14.20
C ILE A 70 4.15 -5.68 -14.63
N LEU A 71 3.20 -5.66 -13.69
CA LEU A 71 1.79 -5.87 -13.98
C LEU A 71 1.28 -4.84 -14.99
N THR A 72 1.60 -3.57 -14.77
CA THR A 72 1.21 -2.48 -15.68
C THR A 72 1.84 -2.67 -17.06
N ALA A 73 3.10 -3.10 -17.17
CA ALA A 73 3.75 -3.35 -18.45
C ALA A 73 3.08 -4.47 -19.26
N ILE A 74 2.59 -5.52 -18.58
CA ILE A 74 1.85 -6.62 -19.22
C ILE A 74 0.48 -6.14 -19.71
N PHE A 75 -0.23 -5.35 -18.90
CA PHE A 75 -1.63 -4.96 -19.15
C PHE A 75 -1.80 -3.57 -19.77
N ILE A 76 -0.72 -2.89 -20.19
CA ILE A 76 -0.77 -1.52 -20.73
C ILE A 76 -1.63 -1.37 -21.99
N LYS A 77 -1.84 -2.45 -22.75
CA LYS A 77 -2.70 -2.41 -23.94
C LYS A 77 -4.19 -2.48 -23.62
N SER A 78 -4.57 -2.81 -22.39
CA SER A 78 -5.95 -2.89 -21.95
C SER A 78 -6.44 -1.53 -21.44
N ALA A 79 -7.38 -0.92 -22.15
CA ALA A 79 -7.98 0.36 -21.74
C ALA A 79 -8.67 0.24 -20.37
N ILE A 80 -9.37 -0.87 -20.12
CA ILE A 80 -10.08 -1.14 -18.86
C ILE A 80 -9.10 -1.17 -17.67
N TYR A 81 -7.92 -1.78 -17.86
CA TYR A 81 -6.90 -1.84 -16.80
C TYR A 81 -6.40 -0.43 -16.43
N ILE A 82 -6.12 0.40 -17.44
CA ILE A 82 -5.66 1.78 -17.23
C ILE A 82 -6.73 2.62 -16.53
N GLU A 83 -8.00 2.49 -16.92
CA GLU A 83 -9.10 3.21 -16.29
C GLU A 83 -9.29 2.84 -14.82
N VAL A 84 -9.29 1.53 -14.50
CA VAL A 84 -9.39 1.06 -13.11
C VAL A 84 -8.20 1.52 -12.28
N LEU A 85 -6.99 1.46 -12.83
CA LEU A 85 -5.78 1.94 -12.15
C LEU A 85 -5.86 3.45 -11.88
N GLY A 86 -6.35 4.23 -12.85
CA GLY A 86 -6.56 5.67 -12.71
C GLY A 86 -7.59 6.01 -11.62
N ILE A 87 -8.73 5.32 -11.61
CA ILE A 87 -9.75 5.48 -10.55
C ILE A 87 -9.17 5.12 -9.18
N ALA A 88 -8.44 4.01 -9.06
CA ALA A 88 -7.83 3.59 -7.81
C ALA A 88 -6.80 4.61 -7.29
N ALA A 89 -5.98 5.18 -8.18
CA ALA A 89 -5.03 6.22 -7.84
C ALA A 89 -5.73 7.49 -7.31
N LEU A 90 -6.74 7.98 -8.03
CA LEU A 90 -7.47 9.20 -7.65
C LEU A 90 -8.28 9.02 -6.36
N LEU A 91 -8.89 7.85 -6.15
CA LEU A 91 -9.56 7.51 -4.89
C LEU A 91 -8.58 7.46 -3.72
N THR A 92 -7.37 6.91 -3.94
CA THR A 92 -6.33 6.91 -2.91
C THR A 92 -5.98 8.34 -2.52
N GLU A 93 -5.75 9.22 -3.50
CA GLU A 93 -5.50 10.65 -3.24
C GLU A 93 -6.65 11.31 -2.44
N ALA A 94 -7.91 11.04 -2.80
CA ALA A 94 -9.07 11.60 -2.11
C ALA A 94 -9.18 11.13 -0.64
N VAL A 95 -8.83 9.86 -0.37
CA VAL A 95 -8.90 9.30 0.99
C VAL A 95 -7.76 9.79 1.89
N LEU A 96 -6.64 10.30 1.35
CA LEU A 96 -5.51 10.79 2.16
C LEU A 96 -5.91 11.90 3.16
N GLY A 97 -6.84 12.79 2.79
CA GLY A 97 -7.33 13.87 3.65
C GLY A 97 -8.43 13.46 4.64
N LEU A 98 -9.17 12.40 4.31
CA LEU A 98 -10.34 11.96 5.06
C LEU A 98 -10.08 11.63 6.54
N PRO A 99 -9.03 10.88 6.93
CA PRO A 99 -8.80 10.57 8.35
C PRO A 99 -8.47 11.82 9.17
N GLN A 100 -7.79 12.81 8.57
CA GLN A 100 -7.50 14.07 9.25
C GLN A 100 -8.78 14.90 9.43
N LEU A 101 -9.65 14.92 8.42
CA LEU A 101 -10.96 15.58 8.48
C LEU A 101 -11.85 14.96 9.58
N ILE A 102 -11.96 13.63 9.62
CA ILE A 102 -12.75 12.91 10.65
C ILE A 102 -12.25 13.25 12.05
N ARG A 103 -10.93 13.27 12.28
CA ARG A 103 -10.35 13.62 13.58
C ARG A 103 -10.63 15.06 13.96
N ASN A 104 -10.58 15.99 13.01
CA ASN A 104 -10.90 17.40 13.23
C ASN A 104 -12.39 17.59 13.56
N CYS A 105 -13.30 16.89 12.84
CA CYS A 105 -14.74 16.90 13.12
C CYS A 105 -15.05 16.36 14.51
N SER A 106 -14.45 15.22 14.88
CA SER A 106 -14.65 14.61 16.20
C SER A 106 -14.13 15.51 17.34
N ARG A 107 -13.02 16.22 17.14
CA ARG A 107 -12.41 17.10 18.16
C ARG A 107 -12.95 18.53 18.16
N HIS A 108 -13.80 18.90 17.20
CA HIS A 108 -14.27 20.28 16.98
C HIS A 108 -13.14 21.33 17.00
N SER A 109 -11.92 20.94 16.66
CA SER A 109 -10.73 21.78 16.81
C SER A 109 -9.71 21.45 15.74
N THR A 110 -9.26 22.46 15.00
CA THR A 110 -8.20 22.39 13.99
C THR A 110 -6.81 22.64 14.58
N LYS A 111 -6.68 22.57 15.92
CA LYS A 111 -5.43 22.86 16.64
C LYS A 111 -4.37 21.81 16.29
N GLY A 112 -3.46 22.16 15.39
CA GLY A 112 -2.40 21.30 14.87
C GLY A 112 -2.36 21.17 13.33
N MET A 113 -3.37 21.67 12.61
CA MET A 113 -3.37 21.71 11.14
C MET A 113 -2.85 23.06 10.64
N SER A 114 -1.77 23.05 9.85
CA SER A 114 -1.25 24.27 9.23
C SER A 114 -2.19 24.72 8.12
N VAL A 115 -2.82 25.89 8.28
CA VAL A 115 -3.69 26.47 7.25
C VAL A 115 -2.93 26.69 5.94
N SER A 116 -1.65 27.08 6.00
CA SER A 116 -0.81 27.26 4.81
C SER A 116 -0.58 25.96 4.03
N MET A 117 -0.45 24.82 4.72
CA MET A 117 -0.34 23.51 4.06
C MET A 117 -1.63 23.18 3.31
N VAL A 118 -2.78 23.39 3.95
CA VAL A 118 -4.09 23.10 3.36
C VAL A 118 -4.31 23.96 2.12
N LEU A 119 -4.03 25.27 2.21
CA LEU A 119 -4.17 26.19 1.08
C LEU A 119 -3.27 25.79 -0.09
N MET A 120 -2.00 25.46 0.16
CA MET A 120 -1.08 25.02 -0.89
C MET A 120 -1.54 23.71 -1.52
N TRP A 121 -2.14 22.82 -0.72
CA TRP A 121 -2.74 21.59 -1.21
C TRP A 121 -3.96 21.86 -2.11
N THR A 122 -4.89 22.72 -1.69
CA THR A 122 -6.07 23.08 -2.50
C THR A 122 -5.69 23.76 -3.81
N ILE A 123 -4.67 24.62 -3.78
CA ILE A 123 -4.13 25.26 -5.00
C ILE A 123 -3.59 24.20 -5.97
N GLY A 124 -2.90 23.18 -5.45
CA GLY A 124 -2.42 22.05 -6.25
C GLY A 124 -3.55 21.28 -6.92
N ASP A 125 -4.63 21.00 -6.19
CA ASP A 125 -5.77 20.24 -6.71
C ASP A 125 -6.60 21.06 -7.73
N ILE A 126 -6.75 22.37 -7.53
CA ILE A 126 -7.32 23.28 -8.54
C ILE A 126 -6.46 23.29 -9.81
N GLY A 127 -5.13 23.31 -9.66
CA GLY A 127 -4.20 23.24 -10.79
C GLY A 127 -4.34 21.94 -11.59
N LYS A 128 -4.46 20.79 -10.91
CA LYS A 128 -4.74 19.49 -11.55
C LYS A 128 -6.08 19.50 -12.30
N LEU A 129 -7.14 20.04 -11.68
CA LEU A 129 -8.44 20.14 -12.31
C LEU A 129 -8.38 20.97 -13.60
N ALA A 130 -7.73 22.14 -13.57
CA ALA A 130 -7.53 22.98 -14.75
C ALA A 130 -6.76 22.25 -15.85
N TYR A 131 -5.69 21.52 -15.50
CA TYR A 131 -4.92 20.72 -16.43
C TYR A 131 -5.77 19.63 -17.12
N PHE A 132 -6.59 18.90 -16.35
CA PHE A 132 -7.46 17.85 -16.91
C PHE A 132 -8.55 18.40 -17.83
N LEU A 133 -9.10 19.58 -17.53
CA LEU A 133 -10.09 20.25 -18.38
C LEU A 133 -9.49 20.76 -19.69
N ILE A 134 -8.29 21.37 -19.65
CA ILE A 134 -7.62 21.91 -20.84
C ILE A 134 -7.22 20.80 -21.80
N LEU A 135 -6.79 19.65 -21.27
CA LEU A 135 -6.32 18.51 -22.08
C LEU A 135 -7.41 17.49 -22.40
N GLU A 136 -8.68 17.82 -22.16
CA GLU A 136 -9.84 16.96 -22.41
C GLU A 136 -9.60 15.50 -21.95
N GLN A 137 -9.03 15.34 -20.75
CA GLN A 137 -8.72 14.03 -20.22
C GLN A 137 -10.00 13.23 -19.95
N PRO A 138 -9.93 11.89 -19.96
CA PRO A 138 -11.08 11.03 -19.71
C PRO A 138 -11.88 11.44 -18.45
N PRO A 139 -13.21 11.28 -18.46
CA PRO A 139 -14.07 11.95 -17.49
C PRO A 139 -13.82 11.59 -16.03
N GLN A 140 -13.25 10.41 -15.77
CA GLN A 140 -12.86 9.97 -14.43
C GLN A 140 -11.88 10.93 -13.73
N PHE A 141 -10.99 11.59 -14.47
CA PHE A 141 -9.93 12.44 -13.90
C PHE A 141 -10.49 13.75 -13.36
N TRP A 142 -11.29 14.47 -14.16
CA TRP A 142 -11.85 15.74 -13.72
C TRP A 142 -13.00 15.55 -12.72
N MET A 143 -13.81 14.49 -12.82
CA MET A 143 -14.86 14.20 -11.84
C MET A 143 -14.28 13.98 -10.44
N CYS A 144 -13.20 13.20 -10.32
CA CYS A 144 -12.56 12.96 -9.03
C CYS A 144 -11.81 14.21 -8.53
N ALA A 145 -11.19 14.99 -9.42
CA ALA A 145 -10.54 16.24 -9.04
C ALA A 145 -11.53 17.28 -8.47
N ILE A 146 -12.75 17.35 -9.01
CA ILE A 146 -13.82 18.19 -8.44
C ILE A 146 -14.16 17.72 -7.02
N LEU A 147 -14.32 16.41 -6.81
CA LEU A 147 -14.58 15.83 -5.49
C LEU A 147 -13.48 16.10 -4.47
N GLN A 148 -12.22 16.24 -4.89
CA GLN A 148 -11.09 16.56 -4.00
C GLN A 148 -11.05 18.04 -3.60
N VAL A 149 -11.53 18.93 -4.47
CA VAL A 149 -11.56 20.38 -4.22
C VAL A 149 -12.74 20.80 -3.33
N ILE A 150 -13.84 20.04 -3.35
CA ILE A 150 -15.05 20.26 -2.53
C ILE A 150 -14.85 19.69 -1.12
#